data_AF-A0A941B9W9-F1
#
_entry.id   AF-A0A941B9W9-F1
#
_cell.length_a   1.000
_cell.length_b   1.000
_cell.length_c   1.000
_cell.angle_alpha   90.00
_cell.angle_beta   90.00
_cell.angle_gamma   90.00
#
_symmetry.space_group_name_H-M   'P 1'
#
loop_
_entity.id
_entity.type
_entity.pdbx_description
1 polymer ?
#
loop_
_entity_poly.entity_id
_entity_poly.type
_entity_poly.pdbx_seq_one_letter_code
_entity_poly.pdbx_strand_id
1 'polypeptide(L)'
;MEAFTKHTGRAVPLRRSNVDTDQIIPAHWLKKVTRDGFEDGLFEAWRKDASFVLNRPERAGATVLVAGPDFGTGSSREHAVWALQNYGFKAVVSSRFADIFRGNSLKNGLLTVVLEQKIVDALWELTEKDPEAEITVDLEAREVRAEGITAAFDLDENARWRLLNGLDDISITLQNEADISTYEAKRPSYKPRTVQV
;
A
#
# COMPACT_ATOMS: atom_id res chain seq x y z
N MET A 1 0.63 -11.82 -5.09
CA MET A 1 -0.10 -10.55 -4.86
C MET A 1 -1.34 -10.50 -5.78
N GLU A 2 -2.40 -9.75 -5.48
CA GLU A 2 -3.51 -9.54 -6.45
C GLU A 2 -3.09 -8.52 -7.53
N ALA A 3 -3.54 -8.71 -8.77
CA ALA A 3 -3.33 -7.72 -9.83
C ALA A 3 -4.12 -6.43 -9.55
N PHE A 4 -3.50 -5.27 -9.78
CA PHE A 4 -4.11 -3.96 -9.65
C PHE A 4 -4.14 -3.28 -11.02
N THR A 5 -5.32 -3.03 -11.57
CA THR A 5 -5.50 -2.26 -12.82
C THR A 5 -6.15 -0.92 -12.55
N LYS A 6 -7.35 -0.95 -11.96
CA LYS A 6 -8.13 0.23 -11.59
C LYS A 6 -8.92 -0.09 -10.34
N HIS A 7 -8.96 0.86 -9.41
CA HIS A 7 -9.74 0.74 -8.18
C HIS A 7 -10.59 2.00 -7.98
N THR A 8 -11.87 1.81 -7.71
CA THR A 8 -12.79 2.89 -7.31
C THR A 8 -13.31 2.57 -5.92
N GLY A 9 -13.26 3.54 -5.02
CA GLY A 9 -13.87 3.37 -3.70
C GLY A 9 -13.91 4.67 -2.90
N ARG A 10 -14.70 4.65 -1.83
CA ARG A 10 -14.76 5.75 -0.87
C ARG A 10 -13.41 6.00 -0.24
N ALA A 11 -13.15 7.27 0.06
CA ALA A 11 -11.87 7.72 0.57
C ALA A 11 -11.93 8.25 2.01
N VAL A 12 -10.82 8.08 2.71
CA VAL A 12 -10.61 8.61 4.07
C VAL A 12 -9.63 9.78 4.02
N PRO A 13 -10.03 10.98 4.44
CA PRO A 13 -9.13 12.13 4.55
C PRO A 13 -8.34 12.05 5.87
N LEU A 14 -7.04 11.73 5.78
CA LEU A 14 -6.12 11.75 6.91
C LEU A 14 -5.21 12.99 6.83
N ARG A 15 -5.67 14.11 7.39
CA ARG A 15 -4.91 15.36 7.51
C ARG A 15 -3.80 15.26 8.57
N ARG A 16 -2.80 14.43 8.29
CA ARG A 16 -1.59 14.21 9.09
C ARG A 16 -0.39 14.12 8.16
N SER A 17 0.67 14.86 8.49
CA SER A 17 1.96 14.81 7.80
C SER A 17 2.96 14.03 8.63
N ASN A 18 4.05 13.55 8.02
CA ASN A 18 5.11 12.79 8.70
C ASN A 18 4.57 11.58 9.46
N VAL A 19 3.56 10.91 8.88
CA VAL A 19 2.96 9.73 9.49
C VAL A 19 4.00 8.61 9.48
N ASP A 20 4.50 8.24 10.66
CA ASP A 20 5.57 7.25 10.76
C ASP A 20 5.05 5.81 10.85
N THR A 21 5.93 4.83 10.64
CA THR A 21 5.54 3.41 10.66
C THR A 21 5.06 2.89 12.02
N ASP A 22 5.48 3.48 13.15
CA ASP A 22 4.96 3.14 14.49
C ASP A 22 3.53 3.68 14.67
N GLN A 23 3.23 4.84 14.08
CA GLN A 23 1.87 5.39 14.05
C GLN A 23 0.94 4.56 13.17
N ILE A 24 1.42 4.09 12.01
CA ILE A 24 0.65 3.18 11.15
C ILE A 24 0.40 1.86 11.89
N ILE A 25 1.44 1.26 12.49
CA ILE A 25 1.30 0.04 13.30
C ILE A 25 2.33 0.01 14.44
N PRO A 26 1.89 -0.01 15.71
CA PRO A 26 2.80 -0.03 16.84
C PRO A 26 3.69 -1.28 16.90
N ALA A 27 4.94 -1.12 17.34
CA ALA A 27 5.95 -2.18 17.34
C ALA A 27 5.54 -3.49 18.05
N HIS A 28 4.63 -3.44 19.03
CA HIS A 28 4.22 -4.65 19.76
C HIS A 28 3.41 -5.63 18.91
N TRP A 29 2.80 -5.18 17.80
CA TRP A 29 2.13 -6.05 16.82
C TRP A 29 3.13 -6.89 16.01
N LEU A 30 4.38 -6.46 15.90
CA LEU A 30 5.43 -7.11 15.10
C LEU A 30 5.97 -8.40 15.72
N LYS A 31 5.37 -8.86 16.82
CA LYS A 31 5.66 -10.17 17.44
C LYS A 31 4.84 -11.30 16.81
N LYS A 32 3.82 -10.98 16.00
CA LYS A 32 3.04 -11.98 15.26
C LYS A 32 3.89 -12.57 14.13
N VAL A 33 3.69 -13.86 13.86
CA VAL A 33 4.35 -14.59 12.77
C VAL A 33 3.40 -14.86 11.58
N THR A 34 2.13 -14.50 11.71
CA THR A 34 1.13 -14.57 10.64
C THR A 34 1.19 -13.33 9.76
N ARG A 35 0.67 -13.43 8.53
CA ARG A 35 0.56 -12.29 7.60
C ARG A 35 -0.77 -11.52 7.71
N ASP A 36 -1.73 -12.09 8.43
CA ASP A 36 -3.07 -11.52 8.63
C ASP A 36 -3.32 -11.10 10.08
N GLY A 37 -4.38 -10.33 10.31
CA GLY A 37 -4.80 -9.87 11.64
C GLY A 37 -4.05 -8.63 12.10
N PHE A 38 -3.58 -7.79 11.18
CA PHE A 38 -2.92 -6.50 11.46
C PHE A 38 -3.87 -5.30 11.32
N GLU A 39 -5.09 -5.51 10.82
CA GLU A 39 -6.14 -4.49 10.71
C GLU A 39 -6.50 -3.85 12.05
N ASP A 40 -6.42 -4.61 13.15
CA ASP A 40 -6.63 -4.10 14.51
C ASP A 40 -5.48 -3.19 14.98
N GLY A 41 -4.27 -3.43 14.48
CA GLY A 41 -3.09 -2.62 14.77
C GLY A 41 -3.00 -1.34 13.95
N LEU A 42 -3.74 -1.24 12.84
CA LEU A 42 -3.71 -0.07 11.97
C LEU A 42 -4.16 1.19 12.74
N PHE A 43 -3.26 2.16 12.90
CA PHE A 43 -3.48 3.41 13.64
C PHE A 43 -4.05 3.21 15.05
N GLU A 44 -3.70 2.11 15.73
CA GLU A 44 -4.27 1.70 17.02
C GLU A 44 -4.27 2.84 18.05
N ALA A 45 -3.15 3.56 18.19
CA ALA A 45 -3.04 4.66 19.16
C ALA A 45 -4.02 5.80 18.87
N TRP A 46 -4.25 6.12 17.59
CA TRP A 46 -5.20 7.17 17.17
C TRP A 46 -6.64 6.69 17.22
N ARG A 47 -6.89 5.41 16.91
CA ARG A 47 -8.23 4.80 17.00
C ARG A 47 -8.76 4.65 18.42
N LYS A 48 -7.97 4.94 19.45
CA LYS A 48 -8.47 5.11 20.82
C LYS A 48 -9.37 6.34 20.97
N ASP A 49 -9.18 7.35 20.13
CA ASP A 49 -10.07 8.50 20.03
C ASP A 49 -11.27 8.15 19.13
N ALA A 50 -12.48 8.15 19.71
CA ALA A 50 -13.71 7.87 18.97
C ALA A 50 -13.98 8.86 17.82
N SER A 51 -13.42 10.08 17.89
CA SER A 51 -13.57 11.10 16.86
C SER A 51 -12.60 10.94 15.68
N PHE A 52 -11.61 10.05 15.81
CA PHE A 52 -10.64 9.76 14.78
C PHE A 52 -11.32 9.31 13.48
N VAL A 53 -10.81 9.77 12.34
CA VAL A 53 -11.51 9.69 11.06
C VAL A 53 -11.88 8.25 10.65
N LEU A 54 -11.06 7.26 10.98
CA LEU A 54 -11.32 5.85 10.67
C LEU A 54 -12.37 5.19 11.57
N ASN A 55 -12.70 5.81 12.71
CA ASN A 55 -13.74 5.31 13.62
C ASN A 55 -15.13 5.86 13.28
N ARG A 56 -15.20 6.82 12.35
CA ARG A 56 -16.47 7.43 11.96
C ARG A 56 -17.28 6.46 11.10
N PRO A 57 -18.55 6.16 11.44
CA PRO A 57 -19.35 5.18 10.70
C PRO A 57 -19.46 5.46 9.21
N GLU A 58 -19.52 6.74 8.82
CA GLU A 58 -19.57 7.18 7.42
C GLU A 58 -18.28 6.86 6.64
N ARG A 59 -17.18 6.50 7.32
CA ARG A 59 -15.90 6.11 6.70
C ARG A 59 -15.68 4.59 6.69
N ALA A 60 -16.55 3.82 7.33
CA ALA A 60 -16.41 2.38 7.44
C ALA A 60 -16.43 1.72 6.05
N GLY A 61 -15.43 0.91 5.72
CA GLY A 61 -15.33 0.24 4.41
C GLY A 61 -14.76 1.12 3.28
N ALA A 62 -14.26 2.32 3.59
CA ALA A 62 -13.45 3.07 2.65
C ALA A 62 -12.14 2.35 2.32
N THR A 63 -11.69 2.44 1.08
CA THR A 63 -10.58 1.63 0.54
C THR A 63 -9.48 2.48 -0.11
N VAL A 64 -9.63 3.81 -0.11
CA VAL A 64 -8.61 4.77 -0.53
C VAL A 64 -8.24 5.67 0.64
N LEU A 65 -6.96 5.77 0.98
CA LEU A 65 -6.49 6.69 2.03
C LEU A 65 -5.88 7.92 1.37
N VAL A 66 -6.33 9.12 1.72
CA VAL A 66 -5.72 10.38 1.28
C VAL A 66 -4.98 10.99 2.47
N ALA A 67 -3.65 10.94 2.45
CA ALA A 67 -2.80 11.33 3.56
C ALA A 67 -1.93 12.56 3.24
N GLY A 68 -1.38 13.20 4.28
CA GLY A 68 -0.48 14.34 4.13
C GLY A 68 0.92 13.93 3.67
N PRO A 69 1.83 14.90 3.46
CA PRO A 69 3.19 14.65 3.02
C PRO A 69 3.98 13.78 4.01
N ASP A 70 5.04 13.16 3.50
CA ASP A 70 5.99 12.32 4.24
C ASP A 70 5.32 11.11 4.93
N PHE A 71 4.35 10.50 4.24
CA PHE A 71 3.65 9.33 4.75
C PHE A 71 4.54 8.07 4.73
N GLY A 72 4.48 7.29 5.79
CA GLY A 72 5.27 6.06 5.97
C GLY A 72 6.72 6.31 6.39
N THR A 73 7.02 7.46 6.99
CA THR A 73 8.38 7.80 7.45
C THR A 73 8.85 6.94 8.62
N GLY A 74 10.15 7.01 8.94
CA GLY A 74 10.76 6.25 10.03
C GLY A 74 11.30 4.88 9.60
N SER A 75 11.13 3.88 10.46
CA SER A 75 11.78 2.57 10.31
C SER A 75 11.18 1.72 9.18
N SER A 76 12.02 0.89 8.54
CA SER A 76 11.54 -0.09 7.56
C SER A 76 10.64 -1.14 8.21
N ARG A 77 9.34 -1.16 7.85
CA ARG A 77 8.37 -2.14 8.36
C ARG A 77 7.38 -2.54 7.27
N GLU A 78 7.48 -3.76 6.76
CA GLU A 78 6.48 -4.32 5.83
C GLU A 78 5.09 -4.44 6.47
N HIS A 79 5.04 -4.68 7.78
CA HIS A 79 3.82 -4.76 8.57
C HIS A 79 2.94 -3.49 8.49
N ALA A 80 3.54 -2.31 8.26
CA ALA A 80 2.77 -1.09 8.05
C ALA A 80 1.91 -1.16 6.77
N VAL A 81 2.43 -1.82 5.73
CA VAL A 81 1.70 -2.08 4.49
C VAL A 81 0.61 -3.12 4.73
N TRP A 82 0.94 -4.21 5.44
CA TRP A 82 -0.04 -5.27 5.74
C TRP A 82 -1.19 -4.76 6.60
N ALA A 83 -0.94 -3.89 7.58
CA ALA A 83 -1.99 -3.27 8.39
C ALA A 83 -2.97 -2.47 7.53
N LEU A 84 -2.47 -1.70 6.57
CA LEU A 84 -3.30 -0.95 5.61
C LEU A 84 -4.12 -1.89 4.72
N GLN A 85 -3.48 -2.92 4.16
CA GLN A 85 -4.13 -3.88 3.25
C GLN A 85 -5.16 -4.76 3.96
N ASN A 86 -4.83 -5.32 5.13
CA ASN A 86 -5.75 -6.13 5.93
C ASN A 86 -6.97 -5.31 6.37
N TYR A 87 -6.80 -4.00 6.64
CA TYR A 87 -7.92 -3.10 6.92
C TYR A 87 -8.80 -2.85 5.68
N GLY A 88 -8.27 -3.05 4.48
CA GLY A 88 -9.00 -2.96 3.22
C GLY A 88 -8.51 -1.87 2.26
N PHE A 89 -7.47 -1.11 2.61
CA PHE A 89 -6.93 -0.10 1.71
C PHE A 89 -6.26 -0.74 0.49
N LYS A 90 -6.69 -0.30 -0.69
CA LYS A 90 -6.13 -0.69 -1.98
C LYS A 90 -5.15 0.36 -2.53
N ALA A 91 -5.38 1.63 -2.20
CA ALA A 91 -4.50 2.73 -2.58
C ALA A 91 -4.31 3.74 -1.45
N VAL A 92 -3.11 4.34 -1.39
CA VAL A 92 -2.80 5.51 -0.57
C VAL A 92 -2.34 6.64 -1.49
N VAL A 93 -2.97 7.80 -1.35
CA VAL A 93 -2.63 9.04 -2.06
C VAL A 93 -1.94 9.98 -1.07
N SER A 94 -0.79 10.52 -1.44
CA SER A 94 -0.08 11.54 -0.67
C SER A 94 0.73 12.42 -1.62
N SER A 95 1.21 13.57 -1.15
CA SER A 95 2.16 14.38 -1.91
C SER A 95 3.59 13.89 -1.83
N ARG A 96 3.91 13.05 -0.83
CA ARG A 96 5.23 12.45 -0.67
C ARG A 96 5.18 11.23 0.24
N PHE A 97 5.87 10.16 -0.15
CA PHE A 97 6.09 8.98 0.69
C PHE A 97 7.55 8.87 1.09
N ALA A 98 7.81 8.18 2.21
CA ALA A 98 9.15 7.67 2.48
C ALA A 98 9.49 6.51 1.53
N ASP A 99 10.71 6.52 0.99
CA ASP A 99 11.11 5.64 -0.11
C ASP A 99 10.98 4.15 0.23
N ILE A 100 11.35 3.77 1.45
CA ILE A 100 11.28 2.38 1.92
C ILE A 100 9.82 1.92 2.03
N PHE A 101 8.95 2.73 2.64
CA PHE A 101 7.53 2.42 2.74
C PHE A 101 6.89 2.30 1.36
N ARG A 102 7.21 3.22 0.45
CA ARG A 102 6.74 3.19 -0.94
C ARG A 102 7.17 1.90 -1.65
N GLY A 103 8.46 1.54 -1.56
CA GLY A 103 8.99 0.31 -2.15
C GLY A 103 8.31 -0.95 -1.61
N ASN A 104 8.14 -1.05 -0.29
CA ASN A 104 7.44 -2.17 0.34
C ASN A 104 5.97 -2.23 -0.08
N SER A 105 5.30 -1.08 -0.18
CA SER A 105 3.89 -0.98 -0.58
C SER A 105 3.68 -1.55 -1.99
N LEU A 106 4.46 -1.08 -2.95
CA LEU A 106 4.35 -1.48 -4.35
C LEU A 106 4.68 -2.97 -4.55
N LYS A 107 5.62 -3.53 -3.78
CA LYS A 107 5.96 -4.95 -3.80
C LYS A 107 4.89 -5.86 -3.17
N ASN A 108 4.08 -5.33 -2.26
CA ASN A 108 3.03 -6.08 -1.55
C ASN A 108 1.62 -5.83 -2.13
N GLY A 109 1.46 -4.91 -3.08
CA GLY A 109 0.19 -4.70 -3.79
C GLY A 109 -0.65 -3.55 -3.26
N LEU A 110 -0.03 -2.66 -2.49
CA LEU A 110 -0.63 -1.41 -2.07
C LEU A 110 -0.14 -0.32 -3.03
N LEU A 111 -1.05 0.24 -3.82
CA LEU A 111 -0.71 1.32 -4.74
C LEU A 111 -0.46 2.62 -3.96
N THR A 112 0.72 3.20 -4.14
CA THR A 112 1.07 4.51 -3.57
C THR A 112 1.12 5.55 -4.68
N VAL A 113 0.20 6.51 -4.62
CA VAL A 113 0.03 7.55 -5.63
C VAL A 113 0.59 8.86 -5.13
N VAL A 114 1.56 9.42 -5.85
CA VAL A 114 2.13 10.73 -5.57
C VAL A 114 1.42 11.78 -6.42
N LEU A 115 0.79 12.77 -5.79
CA LEU A 115 0.16 13.91 -6.46
C LEU A 115 0.73 15.24 -5.92
N GLU A 116 0.49 16.34 -6.62
CA GLU A 116 0.79 17.65 -6.04
C GLU A 116 -0.06 17.91 -4.79
N GLN A 117 0.50 18.59 -3.78
CA GLN A 117 -0.20 18.87 -2.51
C GLN A 117 -1.55 19.57 -2.74
N LYS A 118 -1.64 20.50 -3.70
CA LYS A 118 -2.90 21.19 -4.04
C LYS A 118 -4.02 20.23 -4.45
N ILE A 119 -3.68 19.11 -5.09
CA ILE A 119 -4.64 18.08 -5.50
C ILE A 119 -5.02 17.22 -4.29
N VAL A 120 -4.05 16.88 -3.43
CA VAL A 120 -4.32 16.21 -2.14
C VAL A 120 -5.30 17.02 -1.29
N ASP A 121 -5.09 18.34 -1.22
CA ASP A 121 -5.99 19.26 -0.49
C ASP A 121 -7.40 19.27 -1.09
N ALA A 122 -7.52 19.33 -2.41
CA ALA A 122 -8.81 19.27 -3.11
C ALA A 122 -9.54 17.92 -2.86
N LEU A 123 -8.81 16.81 -2.83
CA LEU A 123 -9.38 15.50 -2.49
C LEU A 123 -9.83 15.43 -1.02
N TRP A 124 -9.12 16.08 -0.09
CA TRP A 124 -9.59 16.23 1.28
C TRP A 124 -10.88 17.03 1.36
N GLU A 125 -10.94 18.20 0.72
CA GLU A 125 -12.13 19.04 0.72
C GLU A 125 -13.36 18.30 0.14
N LEU A 126 -13.16 17.58 -0.98
CA LEU A 126 -14.21 16.77 -1.59
C LEU A 126 -14.73 15.70 -0.63
N THR A 127 -13.82 14.90 -0.07
CA THR A 127 -14.18 13.76 0.79
C THR A 127 -14.72 14.19 2.15
N GLU A 128 -14.33 15.36 2.66
CA GLU A 128 -14.88 15.94 3.89
C GLU A 128 -16.29 16.49 3.68
N LYS A 129 -16.54 17.10 2.51
CA LYS A 129 -17.86 17.60 2.13
C LYS A 129 -18.85 16.47 1.87
N ASP A 130 -18.41 15.41 1.20
CA ASP A 130 -19.21 14.22 0.92
C ASP A 130 -18.44 12.94 1.33
N PRO A 131 -18.80 12.32 2.47
CA PRO A 131 -18.22 11.05 2.89
C PRO A 131 -18.41 9.88 1.92
N GLU A 132 -19.42 9.96 1.04
CA GLU A 132 -19.70 8.94 0.03
C GLU A 132 -18.93 9.18 -1.28
N ALA A 133 -18.19 10.30 -1.39
CA ALA A 133 -17.40 10.60 -2.58
C ALA A 133 -16.38 9.48 -2.86
N GLU A 134 -16.43 8.98 -4.09
CA GLU A 134 -15.52 7.95 -4.57
C GLU A 134 -14.30 8.56 -5.26
N ILE A 135 -13.13 7.97 -4.99
CA ILE A 135 -11.91 8.25 -5.72
C ILE A 135 -11.59 7.02 -6.57
N THR A 136 -11.40 7.27 -7.86
CA THR A 136 -10.90 6.27 -8.81
C THR A 136 -9.41 6.45 -9.00
N VAL A 137 -8.64 5.41 -8.70
CA VAL A 137 -7.21 5.33 -9.01
C VAL A 137 -7.01 4.33 -10.14
N ASP A 138 -6.56 4.81 -11.30
CA ASP A 138 -6.39 4.04 -12.52
C ASP A 138 -4.89 3.88 -12.81
N LEU A 139 -4.35 2.68 -12.62
CA LEU A 139 -2.94 2.38 -12.86
C LEU A 139 -2.63 2.21 -14.35
N GLU A 140 -3.61 1.78 -15.15
CA GLU A 140 -3.44 1.62 -16.59
C GLU A 140 -3.25 2.99 -17.25
N ALA A 141 -4.16 3.93 -16.94
CA ALA A 141 -4.11 5.31 -17.41
C ALA A 141 -3.14 6.20 -16.62
N ARG A 142 -2.72 5.76 -15.42
CA ARG A 142 -1.90 6.54 -14.46
C ARG A 142 -2.57 7.86 -14.06
N GLU A 143 -3.82 7.75 -13.66
CA GLU A 143 -4.67 8.90 -13.35
C GLU A 143 -5.51 8.65 -12.08
N VAL A 144 -5.68 9.70 -11.29
CA VAL A 144 -6.68 9.79 -10.22
C VAL A 144 -7.84 10.64 -10.71
N ARG A 145 -9.07 10.12 -10.55
CA ARG A 145 -10.32 10.80 -10.88
C ARG A 145 -11.25 10.84 -9.68
N ALA A 146 -11.83 12.00 -9.45
CA ALA A 146 -12.92 12.21 -8.51
C ALA A 146 -13.84 13.33 -9.05
N GLU A 147 -14.90 13.69 -8.35
CA GLU A 147 -15.79 14.77 -8.78
C GLU A 147 -15.00 16.08 -8.99
N GLY A 148 -14.97 16.58 -10.22
CA GLY A 148 -14.27 17.82 -10.58
C GLY A 148 -12.73 17.74 -10.53
N ILE A 149 -12.14 16.57 -10.27
CA ILE A 149 -10.70 16.39 -10.12
C ILE A 149 -10.21 15.29 -11.07
N THR A 150 -9.25 15.63 -11.92
CA THR A 150 -8.49 14.70 -12.74
C THR A 150 -7.01 15.03 -12.62
N ALA A 151 -6.19 14.08 -12.19
CA ALA A 151 -4.76 14.30 -11.99
C ALA A 151 -3.95 13.08 -12.42
N ALA A 152 -2.96 13.30 -13.28
CA ALA A 152 -1.99 12.28 -13.64
C ALA A 152 -0.99 12.04 -12.50
N PHE A 153 -0.47 10.82 -12.41
CA PHE A 153 0.62 10.49 -11.50
C PHE A 153 1.68 9.65 -12.22
N ASP A 154 2.91 9.68 -11.73
CA ASP A 154 3.99 8.84 -12.23
C ASP A 154 4.26 7.63 -11.32
N LEU A 155 4.59 6.51 -11.96
CA LEU A 155 5.07 5.30 -11.30
C LEU A 155 6.17 4.68 -12.16
N ASP A 156 7.20 4.11 -11.54
CA ASP A 156 8.22 3.39 -12.28
C ASP A 156 7.62 2.17 -13.00
N GLU A 157 8.13 1.88 -14.20
CA GLU A 157 7.53 0.85 -15.05
C GLU A 157 7.66 -0.55 -14.43
N ASN A 158 8.69 -0.81 -13.61
CA ASN A 158 8.85 -2.10 -12.95
C ASN A 158 7.77 -2.33 -11.89
N ALA A 159 7.53 -1.35 -11.03
CA ALA A 159 6.44 -1.41 -10.05
C ALA A 159 5.08 -1.46 -10.73
N ARG A 160 4.87 -0.68 -11.79
CA ARG A 160 3.64 -0.73 -12.59
C ARG A 160 3.41 -2.11 -13.18
N TRP A 161 4.42 -2.69 -13.84
CA TRP A 161 4.34 -4.05 -14.39
C TRP A 161 4.03 -5.09 -13.31
N ARG A 162 4.70 -5.03 -12.15
CA ARG A 162 4.43 -5.92 -11.01
C ARG A 162 2.97 -5.85 -10.57
N LEU A 163 2.48 -4.63 -10.33
CA LEU A 163 1.10 -4.40 -9.89
C LEU A 163 0.08 -4.87 -10.92
N LEU A 164 0.25 -4.51 -12.20
CA LEU A 164 -0.66 -4.91 -13.28
C LEU A 164 -0.77 -6.43 -13.44
N ASN A 165 0.32 -7.16 -13.15
CA ASN A 165 0.38 -8.61 -13.32
C ASN A 165 0.26 -9.38 -12.00
N GLY A 166 0.07 -8.72 -10.85
CA GLY A 166 -0.02 -9.37 -9.54
C GLY A 166 1.28 -10.07 -9.08
N LEU A 167 2.45 -9.59 -9.56
CA LEU A 167 3.73 -10.25 -9.34
C LEU A 167 4.44 -9.78 -8.07
N ASP A 168 4.77 -10.73 -7.20
CA ASP A 168 5.70 -10.54 -6.08
C ASP A 168 7.08 -11.15 -6.40
N ASP A 169 8.07 -10.93 -5.51
CA ASP A 169 9.45 -11.38 -5.71
C ASP A 169 9.55 -12.92 -5.87
N ILE A 170 8.65 -13.67 -5.21
CA ILE A 170 8.56 -15.12 -5.34
C ILE A 170 8.05 -15.48 -6.73
N SER A 171 6.94 -14.88 -7.15
CA SER A 171 6.32 -15.13 -8.46
C SER A 171 7.28 -14.83 -9.62
N ILE A 172 8.06 -13.75 -9.53
CA ILE A 172 9.08 -13.40 -10.54
C ILE A 172 10.18 -14.47 -10.57
N THR A 173 10.62 -14.95 -9.42
CA THR A 173 11.62 -16.02 -9.34
C THR A 173 11.09 -17.30 -9.98
N LEU A 174 9.83 -17.66 -9.70
CA LEU A 174 9.17 -18.85 -10.22
C LEU A 174 8.98 -18.83 -11.75
N GLN A 175 8.97 -17.66 -12.40
CA GLN A 175 8.98 -17.59 -13.87
C GLN A 175 10.23 -18.23 -14.50
N ASN A 176 11.31 -18.40 -13.72
CA ASN A 176 12.56 -19.01 -14.15
C ASN A 176 12.71 -20.46 -13.67
N GLU A 177 11.62 -21.13 -13.27
CA GLU A 177 11.66 -22.48 -12.68
C GLU A 177 12.36 -23.51 -13.57
N ALA A 178 12.16 -23.46 -14.89
CA ALA A 178 12.80 -24.38 -15.83
C ALA A 178 14.34 -24.19 -15.88
N ASP A 179 14.80 -22.95 -15.87
CA ASP A 179 16.22 -22.61 -15.86
C ASP A 179 16.87 -22.98 -14.52
N ILE A 180 16.17 -22.69 -13.41
CA ILE A 180 16.57 -23.10 -12.05
C ILE A 180 16.72 -24.63 -12.00
N SER A 181 15.74 -25.37 -12.49
CA SER A 181 15.75 -26.84 -12.52
C SER A 181 16.89 -27.39 -13.37
N THR A 182 17.13 -26.79 -14.54
CA THR A 182 18.23 -27.17 -15.45
C THR A 182 19.59 -26.94 -14.81
N TYR A 183 19.77 -25.83 -14.10
CA TYR A 183 21.00 -25.54 -13.37
C TYR A 183 21.20 -26.51 -12.20
N GLU A 184 20.17 -26.75 -11.39
CA GLU A 184 20.24 -27.64 -10.23
C GLU A 184 20.60 -29.09 -10.63
N ALA A 185 20.06 -29.59 -11.76
CA ALA A 185 20.39 -30.91 -12.30
C ALA A 185 21.88 -31.07 -12.67
N LYS A 186 22.58 -29.98 -12.98
CA LYS A 186 24.00 -29.95 -13.38
C LYS A 186 24.91 -29.34 -12.33
N ARG A 187 24.38 -29.02 -11.14
CA ARG A 187 25.09 -28.28 -10.10
C ARG A 187 26.21 -29.17 -9.51
N PRO A 188 27.48 -28.71 -9.51
CA PRO A 188 28.60 -29.51 -9.00
C PRO A 188 28.40 -29.95 -7.54
N SER A 189 28.77 -31.20 -7.23
CA SER A 189 28.56 -31.83 -5.92
C SER A 189 29.32 -31.17 -4.77
N TYR A 190 30.41 -30.45 -5.05
CA TYR A 190 31.20 -29.73 -4.03
C TYR A 190 30.52 -28.44 -3.55
N LYS A 191 29.47 -27.95 -4.21
CA LYS A 191 28.74 -26.76 -3.75
C LYS A 191 27.82 -27.10 -2.57
N PRO A 192 27.62 -26.19 -1.60
CA PRO A 192 26.72 -26.41 -0.46
C PRO A 192 25.31 -26.83 -0.91
N ARG A 193 24.67 -27.75 -0.19
CA ARG A 193 23.29 -28.19 -0.45
C ARG A 193 22.43 -27.85 0.77
N THR A 194 21.22 -27.37 0.53
CA THR A 194 20.18 -27.34 1.57
C THR A 194 19.81 -28.77 1.92
N VAL A 195 19.87 -29.10 3.21
CA VAL A 195 19.38 -30.40 3.70
C VAL A 195 17.87 -30.40 3.53
N GLN A 196 17.30 -31.42 2.88
CA GLN A 196 15.84 -31.59 2.91
C GLN A 196 15.46 -31.91 4.36
N VAL A 197 14.69 -31.00 4.97
CA VAL A 197 14.07 -31.19 6.29
C VAL A 197 12.69 -31.78 6.10
#